data_AF-A0A163SUI9-F1
#
_entry.id   AF-A0A163SUI9-F1
#
_cell.length_a   1.000
_cell.length_b   1.000
_cell.length_c   1.000
_cell.angle_alpha   90.00
_cell.angle_beta   90.00
_cell.angle_gamma   90.00
#
_symmetry.space_group_name_H-M   'P 1'
#
loop_
_entity.id
_entity.type
_entity.pdbx_description
1 polymer ?
#
loop_
_entity_poly.entity_id
_entity_poly.type
_entity_poly.pdbx_seq_one_letter_code
_entity_poly.pdbx_strand_id
1 'polypeptide(L)'
;MSSPSSFAPLVDTLGPTHVPHAPVIESAGGLVWRVRDGELQVRLVHRPRYDDWSWPKGKLDPGETFQTAAVREVAEETGKPVILGVPLPGLQYLTPEGRVKRVHYWAAQQAKRVRDAGPLAARAPVPPVSPDEIDATEWLGVEEAARRVTRKADRGPLAALVEEYTHGRLSTRVVVIARHGKAVTRAAWHGAEQDRPLTPAGHAQSVALVPVLAAYGVNTVVTSRWDRCAQTIAPYAQAAGLDTISIDHLSEAQHERSPSRVARTVRELLESERSTVLCTHRPVLPTVLDVLGQHSRRPVANALPTRDPFLEPGEMLVAHVADTPKGPRVLAAEKVAPPLH
;
A
#
# COMPACT_ATOMS: atom_id res chain seq x y z
N MET A 1 23.25 46.36 -57.00
CA MET A 1 22.93 46.81 -55.62
C MET A 1 21.72 46.02 -55.16
N SER A 2 21.90 45.35 -54.03
CA SER A 2 21.17 44.17 -53.59
C SER A 2 19.70 44.45 -53.24
N SER A 3 18.81 43.60 -53.73
CA SER A 3 17.39 43.58 -53.38
C SER A 3 17.19 43.27 -51.88
N PRO A 4 16.25 43.93 -51.19
CA PRO A 4 15.87 43.54 -49.85
C PRO A 4 15.02 42.27 -49.91
N SER A 5 15.56 41.18 -49.35
CA SER A 5 14.83 39.95 -49.04
C SER A 5 13.72 40.28 -48.04
N SER A 6 12.48 40.31 -48.55
CA SER A 6 11.25 40.35 -47.75
C SER A 6 11.24 39.19 -46.75
N PHE A 7 11.27 39.50 -45.46
CA PHE A 7 10.92 38.57 -44.39
C PHE A 7 9.51 38.04 -44.64
N ALA A 8 9.36 36.72 -44.79
CA ALA A 8 8.04 36.09 -44.74
C ALA A 8 7.54 36.13 -43.28
N PRO A 9 6.34 36.67 -42.99
CA PRO A 9 5.84 36.84 -41.63
C PRO A 9 5.11 35.59 -41.07
N LEU A 10 5.43 34.40 -41.58
CA LEU A 10 4.78 33.15 -41.16
C LEU A 10 5.84 32.20 -40.59
N VAL A 11 5.97 32.21 -39.26
CA VAL A 11 6.54 31.10 -38.51
C VAL A 11 5.43 30.05 -38.42
N ASP A 12 5.70 28.82 -38.86
CA ASP A 12 4.80 27.70 -38.62
C ASP A 12 4.48 27.64 -37.11
N THR A 13 3.20 27.76 -36.77
CA THR A 13 2.74 27.42 -35.41
C THR A 13 3.15 25.99 -35.15
N LEU A 14 3.89 25.73 -34.06
CA LEU A 14 4.14 24.36 -33.59
C LEU A 14 2.79 23.63 -33.60
N GLY A 15 2.61 22.69 -34.53
CA GLY A 15 1.40 21.88 -34.63
C GLY A 15 1.14 21.18 -33.30
N PRO A 16 -0.09 20.70 -33.06
CA PRO A 16 -0.42 20.00 -31.82
C PRO A 16 0.60 18.88 -31.59
N THR A 17 1.35 18.98 -30.49
CA THR A 17 2.24 17.92 -30.04
C THR A 17 1.38 16.74 -29.61
N HIS A 18 1.05 15.87 -30.57
CA HIS A 18 0.73 14.47 -30.29
C HIS A 18 2.02 13.78 -29.87
N VAL A 19 2.56 14.17 -28.71
CA VAL A 19 3.55 13.35 -28.03
C VAL A 19 2.72 12.38 -27.20
N PRO A 20 2.51 11.12 -27.65
CA PRO A 20 2.07 10.09 -26.72
C PRO A 20 3.08 10.12 -25.57
N HIS A 21 2.64 10.50 -24.38
CA HIS A 21 3.52 10.55 -23.22
C HIS A 21 4.20 9.19 -23.09
N ALA A 22 5.53 9.17 -23.22
CA ALA A 22 6.29 7.93 -23.10
C ALA A 22 5.90 7.26 -21.76
N PRO A 23 5.60 5.96 -21.76
CA PRO A 23 5.06 5.30 -20.57
C PRO A 23 6.04 5.44 -19.41
N VAL A 24 5.53 5.94 -18.28
CA VAL A 24 6.27 6.10 -17.02
C VAL A 24 6.75 4.73 -16.57
N ILE A 25 8.03 4.63 -16.22
CA ILE A 25 8.59 3.44 -15.58
C ILE A 25 8.24 3.54 -14.10
N GLU A 26 7.23 2.80 -13.68
CA GLU A 26 6.85 2.68 -12.29
C GLU A 26 7.72 1.63 -11.59
N SER A 27 8.18 1.94 -10.39
CA SER A 27 9.00 1.07 -9.55
C SER A 27 8.61 1.21 -8.09
N ALA A 28 8.84 0.17 -7.31
CA ALA A 28 8.54 0.17 -5.89
C ALA A 28 9.63 -0.55 -5.10
N GLY A 29 9.79 -0.17 -3.84
CA GLY A 29 10.81 -0.74 -2.97
C GLY A 29 10.60 -0.36 -1.51
N GLY A 30 11.60 -0.64 -0.68
CA GLY A 30 11.48 -0.40 0.76
C GLY A 30 12.79 -0.02 1.43
N LEU A 31 12.71 0.88 2.40
CA LEU A 31 13.77 1.08 3.37
C LEU A 31 13.58 0.06 4.47
N VAL A 32 14.30 -1.05 4.37
CA VAL A 32 14.25 -2.12 5.38
C VAL A 32 14.99 -1.63 6.62
N TRP A 33 14.30 -1.54 7.74
CA TRP A 33 14.84 -1.00 8.98
C TRP A 33 14.73 -1.99 10.14
N ARG A 34 15.57 -1.78 11.14
CA ARG A 34 15.48 -2.41 12.47
C ARG A 34 16.03 -1.46 13.52
N VAL A 35 15.66 -1.67 14.77
CA VAL A 35 16.33 -1.05 15.91
C VAL A 35 17.16 -2.12 16.59
N ARG A 36 18.44 -1.87 16.75
CA ARG A 36 19.37 -2.78 17.42
C ARG A 36 20.20 -1.97 18.41
N ASP A 37 20.24 -2.40 19.66
CA ASP A 37 20.98 -1.73 20.74
C ASP A 37 20.62 -0.24 20.89
N GLY A 38 19.34 0.10 20.65
CA GLY A 38 18.82 1.47 20.69
C GLY A 38 19.05 2.30 19.43
N GLU A 39 19.76 1.77 18.44
CA GLU A 39 20.11 2.47 17.20
C GLU A 39 19.27 2.02 16.02
N LEU A 40 18.80 2.99 15.23
CA LEU A 40 18.14 2.73 13.96
C LEU A 40 19.18 2.28 12.93
N GLN A 41 18.95 1.11 12.36
CA GLN A 41 19.74 0.56 11.28
C GLN A 41 18.84 0.34 10.05
N VAL A 42 19.42 0.52 8.88
CA VAL A 42 18.77 0.32 7.58
C VAL A 42 19.58 -0.61 6.71
N ARG A 43 18.93 -1.27 5.75
CA ARG A 43 19.59 -2.19 4.83
C ARG A 43 19.75 -1.58 3.44
N LEU A 44 20.98 -1.54 2.94
CA LEU A 44 21.31 -1.21 1.56
C LEU A 44 21.67 -2.47 0.76
N VAL A 45 21.54 -2.36 -0.55
CA VAL A 45 22.01 -3.36 -1.52
C VAL A 45 23.03 -2.73 -2.46
N HIS A 46 24.02 -3.51 -2.88
CA HIS A 46 25.03 -3.13 -3.86
C HIS A 46 24.70 -3.77 -5.22
N ARG A 47 24.85 -3.00 -6.30
CA ARG A 47 24.59 -3.46 -7.67
C ARG A 47 25.89 -3.45 -8.48
N PRO A 48 26.51 -4.61 -8.78
CA PRO A 48 27.77 -4.69 -9.52
C PRO A 48 27.75 -3.95 -10.86
N ARG A 49 26.62 -4.06 -11.59
CA ARG A 49 26.45 -3.44 -12.91
C ARG A 49 26.70 -1.92 -12.91
N TYR A 50 26.41 -1.25 -11.80
CA TYR A 50 26.52 0.20 -11.68
C TYR A 50 27.57 0.64 -10.66
N ASP A 51 28.15 -0.32 -9.92
CA ASP A 51 29.01 -0.09 -8.76
C ASP A 51 28.38 0.92 -7.78
N ASP A 52 27.09 0.70 -7.45
CA ASP A 52 26.31 1.63 -6.65
C ASP A 52 25.54 0.98 -5.50
N TRP A 53 25.40 1.74 -4.41
CA TRP A 53 24.62 1.36 -3.24
C TRP A 53 23.30 2.11 -3.25
N SER A 54 22.19 1.37 -3.12
CA SER A 54 20.85 1.95 -3.13
C SER A 54 19.87 1.19 -2.24
N TRP A 55 18.68 1.75 -2.06
CA TRP A 55 17.57 1.03 -1.44
C TRP A 55 17.06 -0.07 -2.38
N PRO A 56 16.66 -1.22 -1.83
CA PRO A 56 16.13 -2.30 -2.62
C PRO A 56 14.80 -1.92 -3.27
N LYS A 57 14.68 -2.17 -4.59
CA LYS A 57 13.55 -1.77 -5.45
C LYS A 57 13.67 -2.37 -6.84
N GLY A 58 12.53 -2.49 -7.51
CA GLY A 58 12.50 -2.75 -8.95
C GLY A 58 11.17 -2.39 -9.59
N LYS A 59 10.99 -2.84 -10.83
CA LYS A 59 9.87 -2.41 -11.68
C LYS A 59 8.62 -3.20 -11.33
N LEU A 60 7.46 -2.58 -11.52
CA LEU A 60 6.20 -3.30 -11.41
C LEU A 60 6.07 -4.30 -12.55
N ASP A 61 5.62 -5.50 -12.24
CA ASP A 61 5.18 -6.47 -13.23
C ASP A 61 3.79 -6.10 -13.79
N PRO A 62 3.44 -6.53 -15.02
CA PRO A 62 2.07 -6.42 -15.52
C PRO A 62 1.15 -7.18 -14.57
N GLY A 63 0.19 -6.52 -13.95
CA GLY A 63 -0.54 -7.18 -12.87
C GLY A 63 -0.47 -6.48 -11.53
N GLU A 64 0.63 -5.80 -11.29
CA GLU A 64 1.14 -5.68 -9.94
C GLU A 64 0.76 -4.35 -9.29
N THR A 65 0.47 -4.38 -8.00
CA THR A 65 0.35 -3.16 -7.19
C THR A 65 1.73 -2.71 -6.72
N PHE A 66 1.90 -1.42 -6.42
CA PHE A 66 3.16 -0.93 -5.87
C PHE A 66 3.56 -1.63 -4.57
N GLN A 67 2.57 -1.99 -3.73
CA GLN A 67 2.79 -2.67 -2.47
C GLN A 67 3.31 -4.10 -2.68
N THR A 68 2.71 -4.83 -3.62
CA THR A 68 3.17 -6.19 -4.00
C THR A 68 4.58 -6.13 -4.57
N ALA A 69 4.83 -5.19 -5.49
CA ALA A 69 6.15 -4.99 -6.08
C ALA A 69 7.19 -4.66 -4.99
N ALA A 70 6.88 -3.75 -4.06
CA ALA A 70 7.80 -3.39 -2.99
C ALA A 70 8.23 -4.61 -2.14
N VAL A 71 7.29 -5.48 -1.73
CA VAL A 71 7.65 -6.65 -0.92
C VAL A 71 8.35 -7.74 -1.73
N ARG A 72 8.01 -7.89 -3.01
CA ARG A 72 8.66 -8.83 -3.93
C ARG A 72 10.12 -8.41 -4.15
N GLU A 73 10.33 -7.20 -4.65
CA GLU A 73 11.66 -6.66 -4.99
C GLU A 73 12.61 -6.66 -3.78
N VAL A 74 12.12 -6.28 -2.60
CA VAL A 74 12.92 -6.36 -1.37
C VAL A 74 13.28 -7.81 -1.02
N ALA A 75 12.38 -8.76 -1.25
CA ALA A 75 12.66 -10.17 -1.01
C ALA A 75 13.65 -10.75 -2.04
N GLU A 76 13.52 -10.41 -3.32
CA GLU A 76 14.41 -10.81 -4.41
C GLU A 76 15.85 -10.31 -4.17
N GLU A 77 16.00 -9.02 -3.94
CA GLU A 77 17.32 -8.37 -3.82
C GLU A 77 18.00 -8.64 -2.48
N THR A 78 17.24 -8.90 -1.41
CA THR A 78 17.81 -9.05 -0.07
C THR A 78 17.76 -10.45 0.51
N GLY A 79 17.03 -11.36 -0.16
CA GLY A 79 16.73 -12.71 0.31
C GLY A 79 15.92 -12.75 1.61
N LYS A 80 15.29 -11.64 2.01
CA LYS A 80 14.51 -11.54 3.26
C LYS A 80 13.12 -10.98 2.98
N PRO A 81 12.05 -11.71 3.31
CA PRO A 81 10.70 -11.17 3.20
C PRO A 81 10.48 -10.06 4.24
N VAL A 82 9.66 -9.07 3.87
CA VAL A 82 9.34 -7.90 4.69
C VAL A 82 7.83 -7.67 4.81
N ILE A 83 7.42 -6.98 5.87
CA ILE A 83 6.09 -6.39 6.04
C ILE A 83 6.21 -4.87 5.84
N LEU A 84 5.29 -4.29 5.06
CA LEU A 84 5.25 -2.85 4.83
C LEU A 84 4.64 -2.13 6.03
N GLY A 85 5.25 -1.00 6.41
CA GLY A 85 4.71 0.02 7.31
C GLY A 85 4.39 1.29 6.53
N VAL A 86 4.57 2.47 7.16
CA VAL A 86 4.21 3.76 6.56
C VAL A 86 4.87 4.02 5.20
N PRO A 87 4.15 4.65 4.25
CA PRO A 87 4.75 5.10 2.99
C PRO A 87 5.76 6.22 3.26
N LEU A 88 6.83 6.23 2.48
CA LEU A 88 7.89 7.23 2.51
C LEU A 88 7.85 8.07 1.22
N PRO A 89 8.49 9.26 1.21
CA PRO A 89 8.62 10.04 0.00
C PRO A 89 9.22 9.22 -1.15
N GLY A 90 8.56 9.21 -2.30
CA GLY A 90 9.07 8.59 -3.52
C GLY A 90 10.10 9.46 -4.24
N LEU A 91 10.61 8.96 -5.35
CA LEU A 91 11.51 9.67 -6.26
C LEU A 91 10.92 9.75 -7.67
N GLN A 92 11.19 10.85 -8.38
CA GLN A 92 10.86 10.98 -9.80
C GLN A 92 12.04 11.61 -10.54
N TYR A 93 12.52 10.95 -11.60
CA TYR A 93 13.65 11.41 -12.41
C TYR A 93 13.59 10.87 -13.84
N LEU A 94 14.36 11.45 -14.76
CA LEU A 94 14.49 10.94 -16.12
C LEU A 94 15.58 9.86 -16.20
N THR A 95 15.31 8.77 -16.90
CA THR A 95 16.34 7.79 -17.27
C THR A 95 17.28 8.37 -18.34
N PRO A 96 18.46 7.78 -18.57
CA PRO A 96 19.35 8.20 -19.66
C PRO A 96 18.67 8.23 -21.03
N GLU A 97 17.68 7.36 -21.25
CA GLU A 97 16.88 7.26 -22.47
C GLU A 97 15.72 8.28 -22.51
N GLY A 98 15.66 9.23 -21.57
CA GLY A 98 14.66 10.29 -21.53
C GLY A 98 13.28 9.88 -21.00
N ARG A 99 13.13 8.68 -20.43
CA ARG A 99 11.84 8.22 -19.87
C ARG A 99 11.67 8.70 -18.44
N VAL A 100 10.45 9.07 -18.04
CA VAL A 100 10.14 9.34 -16.64
C VAL A 100 10.17 8.02 -15.86
N LYS A 101 10.98 7.97 -14.80
CA LYS A 101 10.96 6.89 -13.81
C LYS A 101 10.45 7.44 -12.48
N ARG A 102 9.49 6.73 -11.89
CA ARG A 102 8.95 7.02 -10.55
C ARG A 102 9.18 5.82 -9.65
N VAL A 103 9.63 6.08 -8.43
CA VAL A 103 9.91 5.07 -7.41
C VAL A 103 9.10 5.39 -6.18
N HIS A 104 8.32 4.41 -5.70
CA HIS A 104 7.56 4.50 -4.46
C HIS A 104 8.26 3.69 -3.38
N TYR A 105 8.35 4.25 -2.17
CA TYR A 105 9.04 3.61 -1.06
C TYR A 105 8.14 3.48 0.16
N TRP A 106 8.34 2.40 0.91
CA TRP A 106 7.75 2.19 2.23
C TRP A 106 8.85 1.98 3.27
N ALA A 107 8.58 2.36 4.50
CA ALA A 107 9.31 1.80 5.64
C ALA A 107 8.93 0.32 5.72
N ALA A 108 9.92 -0.57 5.80
CA ALA A 108 9.66 -2.01 5.80
C ALA A 108 10.40 -2.68 6.96
N GLN A 109 9.74 -3.62 7.63
CA GLN A 109 10.36 -4.44 8.66
C GLN A 109 10.56 -5.86 8.14
N GLN A 110 11.69 -6.48 8.48
CA GLN A 110 11.89 -7.88 8.19
C GLN A 110 10.79 -8.72 8.84
N ALA A 111 10.12 -9.55 8.04
CA ALA A 111 9.03 -10.39 8.50
C ALA A 111 9.52 -11.42 9.53
N LYS A 112 8.74 -11.62 10.58
CA LYS A 112 8.99 -12.59 11.65
C LYS A 112 8.24 -13.88 11.33
N ARG A 113 8.97 -14.99 11.20
CA ARG A 113 8.45 -16.30 10.77
C ARG A 113 7.18 -16.76 11.51
N VAL A 114 7.07 -16.50 12.81
CA VAL A 114 5.92 -16.93 13.62
C VAL A 114 4.77 -15.92 13.52
N ARG A 115 5.04 -14.63 13.73
CA ARG A 115 4.01 -13.58 13.73
C ARG A 115 3.36 -13.40 12.35
N ASP A 116 4.16 -13.55 11.30
CA ASP A 116 3.77 -13.23 9.93
C ASP A 116 3.57 -14.48 9.07
N ALA A 117 3.47 -15.67 9.70
CA ALA A 117 3.34 -16.95 9.00
C ALA A 117 2.19 -16.96 7.98
N GLY A 118 0.99 -16.56 8.41
CA GLY A 118 -0.20 -16.50 7.55
C GLY A 118 -0.03 -15.54 6.37
N PRO A 119 0.27 -14.25 6.61
CA PRO A 119 0.56 -13.31 5.53
C PRO A 119 1.65 -13.77 4.57
N LEU A 120 2.71 -14.44 5.05
CA LEU A 120 3.76 -14.98 4.20
C LEU A 120 3.29 -16.18 3.38
N ALA A 121 2.44 -17.05 3.93
CA ALA A 121 1.84 -18.17 3.21
C ALA A 121 0.92 -17.71 2.07
N ALA A 122 0.30 -16.54 2.22
CA ALA A 122 -0.55 -15.92 1.20
C ALA A 122 0.23 -15.24 0.05
N ARG A 123 1.57 -15.25 0.09
CA ARG A 123 2.41 -14.66 -0.97
C ARG A 123 2.87 -15.72 -1.96
N ALA A 124 3.01 -15.32 -3.22
CA ALA A 124 3.73 -16.13 -4.19
C ALA A 124 5.19 -16.31 -3.74
N PRO A 125 5.82 -17.46 -4.00
CA PRO A 125 7.25 -17.64 -3.80
C PRO A 125 8.04 -16.67 -4.66
N VAL A 126 9.14 -16.16 -4.11
CA VAL A 126 9.99 -15.15 -4.75
C VAL A 126 11.43 -15.65 -4.72
N PRO A 127 12.04 -15.98 -5.88
CA PRO A 127 13.44 -16.41 -5.92
C PRO A 127 14.38 -15.21 -5.68
N PRO A 128 15.56 -15.41 -5.08
CA PRO A 128 16.55 -14.36 -5.00
C PRO A 128 17.08 -13.99 -6.40
N VAL A 129 17.47 -12.73 -6.58
CA VAL A 129 18.14 -12.30 -7.82
C VAL A 129 19.54 -12.90 -7.97
N SER A 130 20.08 -12.85 -9.19
CA SER A 130 21.46 -13.27 -9.48
C SER A 130 22.48 -12.40 -8.73
N PRO A 131 23.63 -12.97 -8.31
CA PRO A 131 24.79 -12.18 -7.87
C PRO A 131 25.27 -11.12 -8.87
N ASP A 132 24.99 -11.28 -10.17
CA ASP A 132 25.30 -10.27 -11.19
C ASP A 132 24.44 -9.00 -11.07
N GLU A 133 23.28 -9.11 -10.41
CA GLU A 133 22.36 -8.02 -10.14
C GLU A 133 22.59 -7.43 -8.76
N ILE A 134 22.70 -8.28 -7.73
CA ILE A 134 23.00 -7.89 -6.34
C ILE A 134 24.03 -8.84 -5.76
N ASP A 135 25.23 -8.35 -5.49
CA ASP A 135 26.33 -9.14 -4.90
C ASP A 135 26.46 -8.96 -3.38
N ALA A 136 25.99 -7.83 -2.84
CA ALA A 136 26.12 -7.52 -1.43
C ALA A 136 24.88 -6.82 -0.83
N THR A 137 24.66 -7.08 0.45
CA THR A 137 23.66 -6.37 1.27
C THR A 137 24.23 -6.07 2.64
N GLU A 138 23.99 -4.87 3.16
CA GLU A 138 24.59 -4.43 4.42
C GLU A 138 23.58 -3.75 5.33
N TRP A 139 23.65 -4.06 6.62
CA TRP A 139 22.98 -3.30 7.67
C TRP A 139 23.89 -2.17 8.14
N LEU A 140 23.42 -0.94 8.07
CA LEU A 140 24.19 0.25 8.40
C LEU A 140 23.41 1.13 9.38
N GLY A 141 24.11 1.82 10.27
CA GLY A 141 23.54 2.95 11.01
C GLY A 141 23.17 4.09 10.06
N VAL A 142 22.26 4.97 10.50
CA VAL A 142 21.71 6.05 9.67
C VAL A 142 22.78 6.92 9.00
N GLU A 143 23.78 7.37 9.76
CA GLU A 143 24.82 8.25 9.22
C GLU A 143 25.67 7.58 8.16
N GLU A 144 26.03 6.30 8.39
CA GLU A 144 26.81 5.54 7.43
C GLU A 144 26.00 5.22 6.18
N ALA A 145 24.72 4.87 6.32
CA ALA A 145 23.83 4.68 5.19
C ALA A 145 23.70 5.97 4.34
N ALA A 146 23.61 7.14 4.96
CA ALA A 146 23.55 8.42 4.26
C ALA A 146 24.85 8.75 3.49
N ARG A 147 26.01 8.30 4.00
CA ARG A 147 27.30 8.39 3.30
C ARG A 147 27.43 7.38 2.18
N ARG A 148 26.99 6.14 2.41
CA ARG A 148 27.14 5.01 1.49
C ARG A 148 26.24 5.09 0.28
N VAL A 149 25.00 5.59 0.44
CA VAL A 149 24.05 5.66 -0.68
C VAL A 149 24.58 6.55 -1.81
N THR A 150 24.70 5.99 -3.00
CA THR A 150 25.40 6.65 -4.12
C THR A 150 24.63 7.86 -4.64
N ARG A 151 23.30 7.76 -4.73
CA ARG A 151 22.44 8.85 -5.22
C ARG A 151 22.02 9.75 -4.06
N LYS A 152 22.34 11.04 -4.14
CA LYS A 152 21.92 12.04 -3.14
C LYS A 152 20.41 12.08 -2.92
N ALA A 153 19.62 11.85 -3.97
CA ALA A 153 18.15 11.85 -3.89
C ALA A 153 17.60 10.73 -2.99
N ASP A 154 18.27 9.59 -2.91
CA ASP A 154 17.88 8.47 -2.03
C ASP A 154 18.01 8.81 -0.53
N ARG A 155 18.61 9.96 -0.18
CA ARG A 155 18.62 10.47 1.20
C ARG A 155 17.27 11.04 1.66
N GLY A 156 16.40 11.44 0.73
CA GLY A 156 15.06 11.95 1.05
C GLY A 156 14.19 10.94 1.83
N PRO A 157 13.99 9.72 1.29
CA PRO A 157 13.32 8.64 2.01
C PRO A 157 13.95 8.32 3.37
N LEU A 158 15.29 8.34 3.46
CA LEU A 158 16.01 8.08 4.72
C LEU A 158 15.73 9.16 5.77
N ALA A 159 15.72 10.44 5.38
CA ALA A 159 15.42 11.54 6.28
C ALA A 159 13.99 11.42 6.85
N ALA A 160 13.01 11.08 6.00
CA ALA A 160 11.64 10.84 6.46
C ALA A 160 11.53 9.63 7.40
N LEU A 161 12.24 8.54 7.11
CA LEU A 161 12.28 7.36 7.99
C LEU A 161 12.88 7.71 9.36
N VAL A 162 13.97 8.49 9.38
CA VAL A 162 14.59 9.00 10.62
C VAL A 162 13.62 9.88 11.38
N GLU A 163 12.92 10.80 10.71
CA GLU A 163 11.92 11.65 11.36
C GLU A 163 10.82 10.81 12.05
N GLU A 164 10.28 9.80 11.38
CA GLU A 164 9.30 8.90 11.98
C GLU A 164 9.88 8.10 13.15
N TYR A 165 11.14 7.66 13.08
CA TYR A 165 11.81 6.98 14.18
C TYR A 165 11.97 7.89 15.41
N THR A 166 12.50 9.10 15.23
CA THR A 166 12.78 10.05 16.32
C THR A 166 11.52 10.43 17.10
N HIS A 167 10.37 10.37 16.45
CA HIS A 167 9.08 10.65 17.09
C HIS A 167 8.35 9.40 17.60
N GLY A 168 8.96 8.21 17.54
CA GLY A 168 8.34 6.96 17.98
C GLY A 168 7.18 6.49 17.11
N ARG A 169 7.23 6.79 15.81
CA ARG A 169 6.10 6.62 14.87
C ARG A 169 6.36 5.58 13.77
N LEU A 170 7.57 5.06 13.70
CA LEU A 170 7.98 4.16 12.62
C LEU A 170 7.39 2.75 12.75
N SER A 171 7.23 2.25 13.98
CA SER A 171 6.62 0.95 14.24
C SER A 171 5.11 1.05 14.13
N THR A 172 4.57 0.59 13.01
CA THR A 172 3.14 0.66 12.70
C THR A 172 2.55 -0.72 12.46
N ARG A 173 1.24 -0.80 12.66
CA ARG A 173 0.36 -1.88 12.19
C ARG A 173 -0.71 -1.25 11.29
N VAL A 174 -1.43 -2.08 10.55
CA VAL A 174 -2.49 -1.57 9.66
C VAL A 174 -3.89 -1.90 10.15
N VAL A 175 -4.82 -0.97 9.94
CA VAL A 175 -6.26 -1.24 9.90
C VAL A 175 -6.72 -0.97 8.48
N VAL A 176 -6.93 -2.04 7.71
CA VAL A 176 -7.38 -1.96 6.32
C VAL A 176 -8.91 -1.94 6.29
N ILE A 177 -9.50 -0.94 5.65
CA ILE A 177 -10.93 -0.86 5.39
C ILE A 177 -11.17 -1.26 3.94
N ALA A 178 -11.77 -2.42 3.71
CA ALA A 178 -12.12 -2.91 2.39
C ALA A 178 -13.61 -2.71 2.11
N ARG A 179 -13.97 -2.13 0.97
CA ARG A 179 -15.35 -2.24 0.46
C ARG A 179 -15.48 -3.58 -0.25
N HIS A 180 -16.58 -4.29 -0.01
CA HIS A 180 -16.85 -5.54 -0.73
C HIS A 180 -16.72 -5.39 -2.25
N GLY A 181 -16.35 -6.46 -2.94
CA GLY A 181 -16.26 -6.53 -4.40
C GLY A 181 -17.62 -6.31 -5.09
N LYS A 182 -17.60 -6.18 -6.41
CA LYS A 182 -18.80 -5.96 -7.22
C LYS A 182 -19.78 -7.12 -7.05
N ALA A 183 -20.96 -6.81 -6.51
CA ALA A 183 -22.03 -7.77 -6.23
C ALA A 183 -23.15 -7.70 -7.28
N VAL A 184 -23.93 -8.77 -7.39
CA VAL A 184 -25.12 -8.82 -8.26
C VAL A 184 -26.02 -7.62 -7.94
N THR A 185 -26.60 -6.98 -8.96
CA THR A 185 -27.46 -5.80 -8.71
C THR A 185 -28.69 -6.20 -7.93
N ARG A 186 -29.24 -5.29 -7.12
CA ARG A 186 -30.47 -5.57 -6.34
C ARG A 186 -31.65 -5.98 -7.23
N ALA A 187 -31.77 -5.38 -8.42
CA ALA A 187 -32.84 -5.70 -9.37
C ALA A 187 -32.71 -7.12 -9.98
N ALA A 188 -31.49 -7.65 -10.08
CA ALA A 188 -31.21 -8.97 -10.64
C ALA A 188 -31.10 -10.07 -9.57
N TRP A 189 -31.35 -9.75 -8.29
CA TRP A 189 -31.27 -10.69 -7.18
C TRP A 189 -32.66 -10.96 -6.61
N HIS A 190 -33.04 -12.24 -6.56
CA HIS A 190 -34.37 -12.68 -6.11
C HIS A 190 -34.37 -13.31 -4.71
N GLY A 191 -33.19 -13.46 -4.09
CA GLY A 191 -33.04 -13.96 -2.72
C GLY A 191 -33.06 -12.83 -1.68
N ALA A 192 -32.74 -13.16 -0.43
CA ALA A 192 -32.63 -12.16 0.63
C ALA A 192 -31.36 -11.30 0.46
N GLU A 193 -31.40 -10.03 0.88
CA GLU A 193 -30.31 -9.06 0.62
C GLU A 193 -28.98 -9.47 1.29
N GLN A 194 -29.03 -10.18 2.42
CA GLN A 194 -27.84 -10.68 3.11
C GLN A 194 -27.10 -11.77 2.33
N ASP A 195 -27.82 -12.52 1.49
CA ASP A 195 -27.29 -13.64 0.70
C ASP A 195 -26.85 -13.20 -0.71
N ARG A 196 -26.94 -11.89 -1.01
CA ARG A 196 -26.63 -11.35 -2.35
C ARG A 196 -25.13 -11.50 -2.65
N PRO A 197 -24.74 -12.30 -3.67
CA PRO A 197 -23.35 -12.70 -3.86
C PRO A 197 -22.56 -11.71 -4.71
N LEU A 198 -21.24 -11.94 -4.76
CA LEU A 198 -20.35 -11.32 -5.73
C LEU A 198 -20.70 -11.71 -7.17
N THR A 199 -20.37 -10.84 -8.11
CA THR A 199 -20.32 -11.16 -9.55
C THR A 199 -18.97 -11.82 -9.87
N PRO A 200 -18.78 -12.39 -11.09
CA PRO A 200 -17.46 -12.87 -11.52
C PRO A 200 -16.35 -11.81 -11.39
N ALA A 201 -16.64 -10.56 -11.76
CA ALA A 201 -15.70 -9.44 -11.56
C ALA A 201 -15.42 -9.16 -10.08
N GLY A 202 -16.43 -9.33 -9.21
CA GLY A 202 -16.26 -9.23 -7.76
C GLY A 202 -15.36 -10.32 -7.18
N HIS A 203 -15.42 -11.55 -7.72
CA HIS A 203 -14.49 -12.62 -7.36
C HIS A 203 -13.07 -12.35 -7.86
N ALA A 204 -12.90 -11.78 -9.05
CA ALA A 204 -11.58 -11.33 -9.50
C ALA A 204 -11.00 -10.26 -8.57
N GLN A 205 -11.83 -9.29 -8.14
CA GLN A 205 -11.45 -8.29 -7.14
C GLN A 205 -11.04 -8.93 -5.80
N SER A 206 -11.77 -9.93 -5.31
CA SER A 206 -11.45 -10.58 -4.04
C SER A 206 -10.10 -11.30 -4.06
N VAL A 207 -9.74 -11.92 -5.18
CA VAL A 207 -8.42 -12.53 -5.38
C VAL A 207 -7.33 -11.46 -5.46
N ALA A 208 -7.57 -10.33 -6.13
CA ALA A 208 -6.60 -9.25 -6.27
C ALA A 208 -6.26 -8.55 -4.93
N LEU A 209 -7.12 -8.66 -3.90
CA LEU A 209 -6.82 -8.16 -2.55
C LEU A 209 -5.72 -8.96 -1.85
N VAL A 210 -5.58 -10.26 -2.15
CA VAL A 210 -4.72 -11.20 -1.42
C VAL A 210 -3.27 -10.72 -1.29
N PRO A 211 -2.55 -10.40 -2.39
CA PRO A 211 -1.16 -9.99 -2.30
C PRO A 211 -0.97 -8.65 -1.57
N VAL A 212 -1.96 -7.74 -1.66
CA VAL A 212 -1.89 -6.44 -0.97
C VAL A 212 -2.05 -6.61 0.54
N LEU A 213 -3.05 -7.37 0.98
CA LEU A 213 -3.26 -7.66 2.41
C LEU A 213 -2.07 -8.42 3.00
N ALA A 214 -1.49 -9.34 2.22
CA ALA A 214 -0.27 -10.05 2.57
C ALA A 214 0.94 -9.10 2.72
N ALA A 215 1.10 -8.10 1.85
CA ALA A 215 2.19 -7.13 1.90
C ALA A 215 2.23 -6.34 3.22
N TYR A 216 1.06 -6.01 3.77
CA TYR A 216 0.91 -5.31 5.05
C TYR A 216 0.83 -6.24 6.28
N GLY A 217 1.00 -7.54 6.10
CA GLY A 217 1.06 -8.48 7.23
C GLY A 217 -0.27 -8.64 7.98
N VAL A 218 -1.41 -8.54 7.29
CA VAL A 218 -2.73 -8.64 7.91
C VAL A 218 -2.94 -10.03 8.54
N ASN A 219 -3.13 -10.10 9.85
CA ASN A 219 -3.24 -11.37 10.59
C ASN A 219 -4.57 -11.49 11.34
N THR A 220 -5.52 -10.60 11.07
CA THR A 220 -6.88 -10.65 11.59
C THR A 220 -7.85 -10.21 10.50
N VAL A 221 -8.91 -11.00 10.29
CA VAL A 221 -9.93 -10.75 9.26
C VAL A 221 -11.28 -10.53 9.93
N VAL A 222 -11.81 -9.32 9.78
CA VAL A 222 -13.14 -8.93 10.28
C VAL A 222 -14.02 -8.59 9.09
N THR A 223 -15.26 -9.06 9.10
CA THR A 223 -16.17 -8.84 7.97
C THR A 223 -17.60 -8.69 8.43
N SER A 224 -18.39 -7.93 7.67
CA SER A 224 -19.85 -8.01 7.75
C SER A 224 -20.30 -9.43 7.40
N ARG A 225 -21.35 -9.91 8.09
CA ARG A 225 -21.94 -11.24 7.85
C ARG A 225 -22.55 -11.45 6.46
N TRP A 226 -22.89 -10.38 5.75
CA TRP A 226 -23.48 -10.49 4.41
C TRP A 226 -22.52 -11.11 3.40
N ASP A 227 -23.03 -12.00 2.54
CA ASP A 227 -22.26 -12.89 1.68
C ASP A 227 -21.22 -12.18 0.84
N ARG A 228 -21.58 -11.08 0.18
CA ARG A 228 -20.61 -10.30 -0.62
C ARG A 228 -19.39 -9.83 0.18
N CYS A 229 -19.54 -9.48 1.46
CA CYS A 229 -18.40 -9.08 2.30
C CYS A 229 -17.57 -10.32 2.68
N ALA A 230 -18.22 -11.40 3.12
CA ALA A 230 -17.54 -12.66 3.44
C ALA A 230 -16.78 -13.22 2.23
N GLN A 231 -17.42 -13.30 1.06
CA GLN A 231 -16.82 -13.74 -0.20
C GLN A 231 -15.68 -12.84 -0.68
N THR A 232 -15.70 -11.54 -0.32
CA THR A 232 -14.61 -10.62 -0.69
C THR A 232 -13.31 -10.93 0.05
N ILE A 233 -13.39 -11.36 1.30
CA ILE A 233 -12.19 -11.63 2.12
C ILE A 233 -11.79 -13.10 2.14
N ALA A 234 -12.69 -14.00 1.71
CA ALA A 234 -12.49 -15.44 1.80
C ALA A 234 -11.19 -15.92 1.12
N PRO A 235 -10.82 -15.44 -0.09
CA PRO A 235 -9.56 -15.86 -0.71
C PRO A 235 -8.33 -15.54 0.14
N TYR A 236 -8.31 -14.36 0.78
CA TYR A 236 -7.21 -13.98 1.65
C TYR A 236 -7.17 -14.81 2.93
N ALA A 237 -8.31 -14.97 3.60
CA ALA A 237 -8.41 -15.77 4.81
C ALA A 237 -7.95 -17.21 4.56
N GLN A 238 -8.35 -17.81 3.44
CA GLN A 238 -7.91 -19.15 3.04
C GLN A 238 -6.41 -19.20 2.75
N ALA A 239 -5.89 -18.28 1.93
CA ALA A 239 -4.47 -18.25 1.56
C ALA A 239 -3.55 -18.02 2.77
N ALA A 240 -4.00 -17.23 3.74
CA ALA A 240 -3.27 -16.93 4.97
C ALA A 240 -3.52 -17.94 6.10
N GLY A 241 -4.45 -18.90 5.93
CA GLY A 241 -4.84 -19.84 6.99
C GLY A 241 -5.44 -19.15 8.22
N LEU A 242 -6.24 -18.11 8.02
CA LEU A 242 -6.83 -17.29 9.08
C LEU A 242 -8.35 -17.54 9.18
N ASP A 243 -8.85 -17.57 10.41
CA ASP A 243 -10.28 -17.52 10.67
C ASP A 243 -10.86 -16.12 10.44
N THR A 244 -12.17 -16.06 10.19
CA THR A 244 -12.89 -14.83 9.92
C THR A 244 -13.84 -14.48 11.07
N ILE A 245 -13.77 -13.23 11.53
CA ILE A 245 -14.66 -12.70 12.57
C ILE A 245 -15.82 -11.99 11.87
N SER A 246 -17.00 -12.63 11.91
CA SER A 246 -18.21 -12.17 11.23
C SER A 246 -19.13 -11.40 12.18
N ILE A 247 -19.31 -10.10 11.96
CA ILE A 247 -20.06 -9.18 12.84
C ILE A 247 -21.35 -8.70 12.17
N ASP A 248 -22.49 -8.88 12.85
CA ASP A 248 -23.83 -8.53 12.32
C ASP A 248 -24.04 -7.02 12.19
N HIS A 249 -23.57 -6.22 13.16
CA HIS A 249 -23.81 -4.76 13.16
C HIS A 249 -22.96 -3.98 12.16
N LEU A 250 -22.09 -4.65 11.40
CA LEU A 250 -21.40 -4.09 10.24
C LEU A 250 -22.24 -4.12 8.96
N SER A 251 -23.44 -4.74 8.98
CA SER A 251 -24.37 -4.73 7.85
C SER A 251 -25.05 -3.36 7.68
N GLU A 252 -25.48 -3.05 6.46
CA GLU A 252 -26.22 -1.81 6.14
C GLU A 252 -27.45 -1.63 7.04
N ALA A 253 -28.27 -2.68 7.19
CA ALA A 253 -29.50 -2.63 7.97
C ALA A 253 -29.30 -2.39 9.47
N GLN A 254 -28.20 -2.90 10.05
CA GLN A 254 -27.91 -2.72 11.48
C GLN A 254 -27.14 -1.42 11.74
N HIS A 255 -26.28 -1.01 10.81
CA HIS A 255 -25.59 0.28 10.87
C HIS A 255 -26.59 1.43 10.88
N GLU A 256 -27.61 1.41 10.02
CA GLU A 256 -28.66 2.43 10.00
C GLU A 256 -29.35 2.60 11.38
N ARG A 257 -29.55 1.49 12.10
CA ARG A 257 -30.18 1.49 13.43
C ARG A 257 -29.23 1.92 14.55
N SER A 258 -27.93 1.66 14.42
CA SER A 258 -26.95 1.87 15.50
C SER A 258 -25.54 2.14 14.99
N PRO A 259 -25.27 3.31 14.38
CA PRO A 259 -23.93 3.67 13.89
C PRO A 259 -22.85 3.64 14.99
N SER A 260 -23.24 3.93 16.24
CA SER A 260 -22.34 3.92 17.40
C SER A 260 -21.70 2.56 17.68
N ARG A 261 -22.34 1.44 17.30
CA ARG A 261 -21.75 0.10 17.43
C ARG A 261 -20.63 -0.13 16.41
N VAL A 262 -20.82 0.31 15.17
CA VAL A 262 -19.75 0.32 14.15
C VAL A 262 -18.60 1.20 14.63
N ALA A 263 -18.89 2.40 15.13
CA ALA A 263 -17.85 3.30 15.63
C ALA A 263 -17.06 2.70 16.80
N ARG A 264 -17.71 1.94 17.69
CA ARG A 264 -17.04 1.18 18.76
C ARG A 264 -16.11 0.10 18.17
N THR A 265 -16.60 -0.72 17.24
CA THR A 265 -15.77 -1.75 16.61
C THR A 265 -14.55 -1.16 15.93
N VAL A 266 -14.68 -0.06 15.17
CA VAL A 266 -13.52 0.57 14.51
C VAL A 266 -12.50 1.08 15.54
N ARG A 267 -12.95 1.63 16.69
CA ARG A 267 -12.05 2.01 17.78
C ARG A 267 -11.32 0.81 18.38
N GLU A 268 -12.01 -0.29 18.65
CA GLU A 268 -11.40 -1.52 19.15
C GLU A 268 -10.34 -2.08 18.16
N LEU A 269 -10.61 -1.99 16.85
CA LEU A 269 -9.62 -2.35 15.82
C LEU A 269 -8.41 -1.42 15.82
N LEU A 270 -8.63 -0.11 16.04
CA LEU A 270 -7.55 0.85 16.19
C LEU A 270 -6.75 0.62 17.46
N GLU A 271 -7.30 0.05 18.52
CA GLU A 271 -6.61 -0.26 19.78
C GLU A 271 -5.90 -1.62 19.78
N SER A 272 -6.31 -2.54 18.90
CA SER A 272 -5.70 -3.87 18.76
C SER A 272 -4.27 -3.81 18.22
N GLU A 273 -3.34 -4.59 18.79
CA GLU A 273 -1.96 -4.73 18.32
C GLU A 273 -1.80 -5.52 17.00
N ARG A 274 -2.91 -6.03 16.46
CA ARG A 274 -2.95 -6.87 15.24
C ARG A 274 -3.18 -6.02 13.99
N SER A 275 -2.49 -6.36 12.91
CA SER A 275 -2.80 -5.83 11.58
C SER A 275 -4.09 -6.47 11.10
N THR A 276 -5.12 -5.67 10.85
CA THR A 276 -6.50 -6.17 10.63
C THR A 276 -7.05 -5.66 9.31
N VAL A 277 -7.85 -6.49 8.62
CA VAL A 277 -8.76 -6.04 7.56
C VAL A 277 -10.20 -6.08 8.04
N LEU A 278 -10.95 -5.02 7.75
CA LEU A 278 -12.38 -4.88 7.96
C LEU A 278 -13.08 -4.76 6.61
N CYS A 279 -13.82 -5.79 6.20
CA CYS A 279 -14.67 -5.72 5.00
C CYS A 279 -16.10 -5.26 5.35
N THR A 280 -16.56 -4.20 4.69
CA THR A 280 -17.87 -3.59 4.95
C THR A 280 -18.52 -3.00 3.68
N HIS A 281 -19.62 -2.27 3.86
CA HIS A 281 -20.48 -1.73 2.81
C HIS A 281 -20.32 -0.22 2.66
N ARG A 282 -20.61 0.31 1.47
CA ARG A 282 -20.58 1.75 1.18
C ARG A 282 -21.34 2.61 2.22
N PRO A 283 -22.59 2.27 2.64
CA PRO A 283 -23.33 3.11 3.60
C PRO A 283 -22.69 3.17 5.00
N VAL A 284 -21.83 2.21 5.34
CA VAL A 284 -21.14 2.11 6.63
C VAL A 284 -19.84 2.95 6.64
N LEU A 285 -19.25 3.19 5.46
CA LEU A 285 -17.98 3.90 5.32
C LEU A 285 -17.95 5.30 5.96
N PRO A 286 -18.99 6.15 5.89
CA PRO A 286 -18.97 7.45 6.57
C PRO A 286 -18.63 7.35 8.06
N THR A 287 -19.22 6.39 8.79
CA THR A 287 -18.94 6.19 10.21
C THR A 287 -17.53 5.67 10.45
N VAL A 288 -17.04 4.76 9.58
CA VAL A 288 -15.68 4.25 9.68
C VAL A 288 -14.67 5.38 9.47
N LEU A 289 -14.87 6.19 8.43
CA LEU A 289 -13.99 7.31 8.06
C LEU A 289 -14.01 8.42 9.11
N ASP A 290 -15.15 8.69 9.74
CA ASP A 290 -15.25 9.62 10.87
C ASP A 290 -14.38 9.17 12.05
N VAL A 291 -14.47 7.89 12.45
CA VAL A 291 -13.62 7.34 13.52
C VAL A 291 -12.14 7.39 13.15
N LEU A 292 -11.78 7.00 11.92
CA LEU A 292 -10.40 7.11 11.45
C LEU A 292 -9.92 8.56 11.50
N GLY A 293 -10.73 9.52 11.05
CA GLY A 293 -10.43 10.94 11.07
C GLY A 293 -10.21 11.49 12.48
N GLN A 294 -11.03 11.10 13.44
CA GLN A 294 -10.89 11.48 14.85
C GLN A 294 -9.60 10.94 15.50
N HIS A 295 -9.11 9.79 15.03
CA HIS A 295 -7.84 9.19 15.48
C HIS A 295 -6.65 9.57 14.59
N SER A 296 -6.88 10.37 13.56
CA SER A 296 -5.86 10.80 12.62
C SER A 296 -5.20 12.11 13.03
N ARG A 297 -3.97 12.31 12.58
CA ARG A 297 -3.40 13.67 12.53
C ARG A 297 -4.16 14.49 11.50
N ARG A 298 -4.18 15.82 11.67
CA ARG A 298 -4.89 16.75 10.76
C ARG A 298 -4.58 16.52 9.27
N PRO A 299 -3.30 16.35 8.84
CA PRO A 299 -3.01 16.10 7.42
C PRO A 299 -3.61 14.79 6.89
N VAL A 300 -3.61 13.75 7.72
CA VAL A 300 -4.16 12.43 7.37
C VAL A 300 -5.69 12.50 7.31
N ALA A 301 -6.33 13.11 8.31
CA ALA A 301 -7.78 13.30 8.34
C ALA A 301 -8.28 14.05 7.10
N ASN A 302 -7.54 15.08 6.68
CA ASN A 302 -7.86 15.87 5.48
C ASN A 302 -7.68 15.08 4.16
N ALA A 303 -6.86 14.04 4.16
CA ALA A 303 -6.60 13.20 2.99
C ALA A 303 -7.58 12.01 2.87
N LEU A 304 -8.38 11.73 3.92
CA LEU A 304 -9.38 10.68 3.87
C LEU A 304 -10.45 10.98 2.80
N PRO A 305 -11.02 9.95 2.14
CA PRO A 305 -12.11 10.16 1.19
C PRO A 305 -13.30 10.89 1.83
N THR A 306 -13.76 11.98 1.19
CA THR A 306 -14.86 12.81 1.71
C THR A 306 -16.14 12.73 0.90
N ARG A 307 -16.10 12.10 -0.28
CA ARG A 307 -17.24 12.03 -1.21
C ARG A 307 -17.66 10.59 -1.47
N ASP A 308 -18.97 10.33 -1.46
CA ASP A 308 -19.54 9.05 -1.93
C ASP A 308 -19.06 8.79 -3.37
N PRO A 309 -18.63 7.56 -3.70
CA PRO A 309 -18.77 6.33 -2.93
C PRO A 309 -17.65 6.04 -1.91
N PHE A 310 -16.75 6.98 -1.64
CA PHE A 310 -15.56 6.89 -0.77
C PHE A 310 -14.51 5.89 -1.27
N LEU A 311 -14.93 4.63 -1.44
CA LEU A 311 -14.22 3.52 -2.05
C LEU A 311 -15.14 2.87 -3.09
N GLU A 312 -14.63 2.56 -4.27
CA GLU A 312 -15.29 1.70 -5.26
C GLU A 312 -15.33 0.23 -4.80
N PRO A 313 -16.21 -0.61 -5.35
CA PRO A 313 -16.22 -2.04 -4.99
C PRO A 313 -14.85 -2.67 -5.25
N GLY A 314 -14.31 -3.39 -4.25
CA GLY A 314 -12.99 -4.00 -4.33
C GLY A 314 -11.81 -3.07 -4.03
N GLU A 315 -12.05 -1.78 -3.74
CA GLU A 315 -11.00 -0.90 -3.23
C GLU A 315 -10.85 -1.01 -1.71
N MET A 316 -9.66 -0.63 -1.23
CA MET A 316 -9.36 -0.58 0.20
C MET A 316 -8.67 0.73 0.59
N LEU A 317 -8.82 1.09 1.86
CA LEU A 317 -8.08 2.15 2.53
C LEU A 317 -7.19 1.51 3.60
N VAL A 318 -5.87 1.67 3.50
CA VAL A 318 -4.90 1.15 4.45
C VAL A 318 -4.56 2.26 5.44
N ALA A 319 -5.02 2.17 6.68
CA ALA A 319 -4.68 3.11 7.74
C ALA A 319 -3.50 2.58 8.56
N HIS A 320 -2.39 3.32 8.57
CA HIS A 320 -1.19 2.98 9.34
C HIS A 320 -1.31 3.55 10.75
N VAL A 321 -1.32 2.67 11.74
CA VAL A 321 -1.57 3.00 13.15
C VAL A 321 -0.31 2.79 13.97
N ALA A 322 0.05 3.81 14.75
CA ALA A 322 1.05 3.69 15.81
C ALA A 322 0.41 3.95 17.17
N ASP A 323 0.90 3.25 18.19
CA ASP A 323 0.52 3.50 19.56
C ASP A 323 1.31 4.68 20.11
N THR A 324 0.59 5.69 20.59
CA THR A 324 1.21 6.88 21.21
C THR A 324 0.83 6.91 22.69
N PRO A 325 1.52 7.74 23.52
CA PRO A 325 1.10 7.93 24.91
C PRO A 325 -0.34 8.41 25.09
N LYS A 326 -0.98 8.96 24.05
CA LYS A 326 -2.38 9.42 24.02
C LYS A 326 -3.34 8.42 23.35
N GLY A 327 -2.91 7.17 23.20
CA GLY A 327 -3.64 6.10 22.50
C GLY A 327 -3.24 5.96 21.02
N PRO A 328 -3.91 5.07 20.29
CA PRO A 328 -3.59 4.79 18.89
C PRO A 328 -3.83 6.02 18.01
N ARG A 329 -2.95 6.24 17.03
CA ARG A 329 -3.09 7.32 16.04
C ARG A 329 -2.82 6.81 14.64
N VAL A 330 -3.67 7.22 13.71
CA VAL A 330 -3.46 6.99 12.28
C VAL A 330 -2.46 8.03 11.76
N LEU A 331 -1.32 7.54 11.29
CA LEU A 331 -0.18 8.35 10.86
C LEU A 331 -0.12 8.57 9.35
N ALA A 332 -0.65 7.61 8.59
CA ALA A 332 -0.75 7.66 7.14
C ALA A 332 -1.97 6.86 6.70
N ALA A 333 -2.52 7.21 5.54
CA ALA A 333 -3.58 6.44 4.90
C ALA A 333 -3.29 6.31 3.40
N GLU A 334 -3.45 5.11 2.85
CA GLU A 334 -3.27 4.82 1.43
C GLU A 334 -4.56 4.26 0.85
N LYS A 335 -5.04 4.85 -0.25
CA LYS A 335 -6.11 4.26 -1.04
C LYS A 335 -5.50 3.31 -2.07
N VAL A 336 -5.92 2.05 -2.05
CA VAL A 336 -5.40 1.01 -2.95
C VAL A 336 -6.55 0.41 -3.75
N ALA A 337 -6.36 0.38 -5.07
CA ALA A 337 -7.26 -0.26 -6.02
C ALA A 337 -6.44 -1.33 -6.77
N PRO A 338 -6.51 -2.61 -6.36
CA PRO A 338 -5.80 -3.66 -7.07
C PRO A 338 -6.29 -3.74 -8.51
N PRO A 339 -5.38 -3.80 -9.50
CA PRO A 339 -5.78 -3.92 -10.89
C PRO A 339 -6.38 -5.31 -11.15
N LEU A 340 -7.36 -5.37 -12.04
CA LEU A 340 -7.98 -6.61 -12.50
C LEU A 340 -7.37 -6.97 -13.85
N HIS A 341 -7.00 -8.24 -14.02
CA HIS A 341 -6.44 -8.78 -15.25
C HIS A 341 -7.28 -9.95 -15.72
#